data_AF-A0A6N7MF94-F1
#
_entry.id   AF-A0A6N7MF94-F1
#
_cell.length_a   1.000
_cell.length_b   1.000
_cell.length_c   1.000
_cell.angle_alpha   90.00
_cell.angle_beta   90.00
_cell.angle_gamma   90.00
#
_symmetry.space_group_name_H-M   'P 1'
#
loop_
_entity.id
_entity.type
_entity.pdbx_description
1 polymer ?
#
loop_
_entity_poly.entity_id
_entity_poly.type
_entity_poly.pdbx_seq_one_letter_code
_entity_poly.pdbx_strand_id
1 'polypeptide(L)'
;MSELINNSKKRKELLKHMILQLHEGEAPDLVKKQLVRLLKKIPYGEVVEVEQELINEGLPEEEVLQFCDIHTQVLDGNIDQSEAKPIPPGHPVDIFLKENQELLIVVEELKKLYEEAKILSNQQIQSYFLKLKGKFNLLMDVDKHYQRKENLLFPYLEKYGITGPPKVMWGKHDETRELLKTAIEALNVSGDITTDEVEA
;
A
#
# COMPACT_ATOMS: atom_id res chain seq x y z
N MET A 1 8.84 -10.54 -32.95
CA MET A 1 8.77 -10.22 -31.51
C MET A 1 8.96 -8.73 -31.39
N SER A 2 7.95 -8.03 -30.86
CA SER A 2 7.59 -6.68 -31.28
C SER A 2 8.56 -5.60 -30.80
N GLU A 3 8.79 -4.61 -31.66
CA GLU A 3 9.51 -3.36 -31.36
C GLU A 3 9.00 -2.63 -30.10
N LEU A 4 7.79 -2.95 -29.63
CA LEU A 4 7.19 -2.45 -28.40
C LEU A 4 7.97 -2.87 -27.14
N ILE A 5 8.68 -4.00 -27.16
CA ILE A 5 9.45 -4.47 -26.00
C ILE A 5 10.76 -3.69 -25.83
N ASN A 6 11.28 -3.04 -26.88
CA ASN A 6 12.59 -2.38 -26.84
C ASN A 6 12.53 -0.84 -26.91
N ASN A 7 11.33 -0.24 -26.90
CA ASN A 7 11.16 1.20 -27.00
C ASN A 7 10.43 1.74 -25.76
N SER A 8 11.21 2.29 -24.83
CA SER A 8 10.74 2.91 -23.58
C SER A 8 9.63 3.94 -23.83
N LYS A 9 9.82 4.84 -24.82
CA LYS A 9 8.82 5.87 -25.15
C LYS A 9 7.48 5.26 -25.55
N LYS A 10 7.47 4.26 -26.44
CA LYS A 10 6.22 3.58 -26.86
C LYS A 10 5.53 2.87 -25.70
N ARG A 11 6.28 2.28 -24.76
CA ARG A 11 5.71 1.63 -23.57
C ARG A 11 5.04 2.64 -22.64
N LYS A 12 5.71 3.76 -22.38
CA LYS A 12 5.16 4.86 -21.57
C LYS A 12 3.91 5.46 -22.18
N GLU A 13 3.92 5.76 -23.49
CA GLU A 13 2.73 6.27 -24.21
C GLU A 13 1.56 5.29 -24.14
N LEU A 14 1.80 3.99 -24.32
CA LEU A 14 0.77 2.96 -24.23
C LEU A 14 0.21 2.86 -22.80
N LEU A 15 1.08 2.85 -21.78
CA LEU A 15 0.68 2.79 -20.39
C LEU A 15 -0.19 4.00 -20.02
N LYS A 16 0.24 5.20 -20.42
CA LYS A 16 -0.50 6.44 -20.22
C LYS A 16 -1.89 6.41 -20.88
N HIS A 17 -1.95 5.96 -22.13
CA HIS A 17 -3.21 5.83 -22.86
C HIS A 17 -4.19 4.87 -22.14
N MET A 18 -3.69 3.71 -21.69
CA MET A 18 -4.52 2.74 -20.95
C MET A 18 -5.03 3.29 -19.61
N ILE A 19 -4.24 4.10 -18.91
CA ILE A 19 -4.66 4.75 -17.66
C ILE A 19 -5.80 5.73 -17.94
N LEU A 20 -5.68 6.56 -18.98
CA LEU A 20 -6.74 7.51 -19.37
C LEU A 20 -8.04 6.79 -19.79
N GLN A 21 -7.95 5.69 -20.55
CA GLN A 21 -9.13 4.91 -20.94
C GLN A 21 -9.89 4.32 -19.74
N LEU A 22 -9.17 3.90 -18.69
CA LEU A 22 -9.80 3.44 -17.46
C LEU A 22 -10.49 4.59 -16.72
N HIS A 23 -9.89 5.78 -16.70
CA HIS A 23 -10.49 6.97 -16.10
C HIS A 23 -11.77 7.39 -16.85
N GLU A 24 -11.79 7.27 -18.17
CA GLU A 24 -12.98 7.56 -19.00
C GLU A 24 -14.08 6.49 -18.87
N GLY A 25 -13.82 5.37 -18.17
CA GLY A 25 -14.78 4.28 -17.96
C GLY A 25 -14.98 3.37 -19.18
N GLU A 26 -14.07 3.41 -20.15
CA GLU A 26 -14.17 2.61 -21.37
C GLU A 26 -13.76 1.15 -21.12
N ALA A 27 -14.73 0.22 -21.22
CA ALA A 27 -14.49 -1.24 -21.14
C ALA A 27 -13.53 -1.69 -20.01
N PRO A 28 -13.80 -1.32 -18.75
CA PRO A 28 -12.83 -1.37 -17.65
C PRO A 28 -12.21 -2.76 -17.43
N ASP A 29 -12.98 -3.84 -17.59
CA ASP A 29 -12.47 -5.21 -17.42
C ASP A 29 -11.44 -5.62 -18.49
N LEU A 30 -11.65 -5.21 -19.74
CA LEU A 30 -10.74 -5.53 -20.84
C LEU A 30 -9.45 -4.71 -20.73
N VAL A 31 -9.59 -3.41 -20.43
CA VAL A 31 -8.44 -2.52 -20.24
C VAL A 31 -7.62 -2.97 -19.03
N LYS A 32 -8.28 -3.31 -17.91
CA LYS A 32 -7.60 -3.85 -16.72
C LYS A 32 -6.78 -5.10 -17.05
N LYS A 33 -7.33 -6.07 -17.78
CA LYS A 33 -6.59 -7.28 -18.22
C LYS A 33 -5.43 -6.98 -19.15
N GLN A 34 -5.51 -5.94 -19.98
CA GLN A 34 -4.40 -5.53 -20.85
C GLN A 34 -3.32 -4.79 -20.05
N LEU A 35 -3.72 -3.88 -19.17
CA LEU A 35 -2.85 -3.16 -18.26
C LEU A 35 -2.05 -4.12 -17.38
N VAL A 36 -2.70 -5.17 -16.84
CA VAL A 36 -2.05 -6.25 -16.08
C VAL A 36 -0.90 -6.87 -16.87
N ARG A 37 -1.13 -7.21 -18.15
CA ARG A 37 -0.14 -7.86 -19.00
C ARG A 37 1.01 -6.94 -19.39
N LEU A 38 0.73 -5.64 -19.48
CA LEU A 38 1.69 -4.62 -19.84
C LEU A 38 2.63 -4.32 -18.67
N LEU A 39 2.08 -4.09 -17.48
CA LEU A 39 2.82 -3.76 -16.26
C LEU A 39 3.83 -4.85 -15.86
N LYS A 40 3.55 -6.12 -16.14
CA LYS A 40 4.50 -7.24 -15.93
C LYS A 40 5.76 -7.18 -16.81
N LYS A 41 5.78 -6.33 -17.82
CA LYS A 41 6.87 -6.22 -18.81
C LYS A 41 7.54 -4.85 -18.80
N ILE A 42 6.98 -3.89 -18.07
CA ILE A 42 7.49 -2.53 -18.00
C ILE A 42 8.34 -2.41 -16.73
N PRO A 43 9.58 -1.89 -16.82
CA PRO A 43 10.37 -1.56 -15.65
C PRO A 43 9.60 -0.60 -14.72
N TYR A 44 9.62 -0.86 -13.41
CA TYR A 44 8.80 -0.09 -12.47
C TYR A 44 9.08 1.42 -12.51
N GLY A 45 10.33 1.83 -12.78
CA GLY A 45 10.68 3.23 -12.97
C GLY A 45 9.88 3.92 -14.09
N GLU A 46 9.56 3.21 -15.17
CA GLU A 46 8.73 3.78 -16.26
C GLU A 46 7.27 3.98 -15.85
N VAL A 47 6.75 3.14 -14.94
CA VAL A 47 5.41 3.32 -14.37
C VAL A 47 5.36 4.63 -13.57
N VAL A 48 6.36 4.82 -12.70
CA VAL A 48 6.52 6.04 -11.90
C VAL A 48 6.64 7.29 -12.78
N GLU A 49 7.41 7.21 -13.87
CA GLU A 49 7.53 8.32 -14.83
C GLU A 49 6.18 8.66 -15.48
N VAL A 50 5.40 7.66 -15.90
CA VAL A 50 4.08 7.90 -16.50
C VAL A 50 3.09 8.51 -15.52
N GLU A 51 3.08 8.04 -14.26
CA GLU A 51 2.25 8.63 -13.21
C GLU A 51 2.63 10.11 -12.98
N GLN A 52 3.93 10.40 -12.93
CA GLN A 52 4.42 11.77 -12.79
C GLN A 52 4.00 12.66 -13.97
N GLU A 53 4.11 12.15 -15.20
CA GLU A 53 3.66 12.85 -16.41
C GLU A 53 2.15 13.16 -16.35
N LEU A 54 1.32 12.19 -15.95
CA LEU A 54 -0.12 12.36 -15.81
C LEU A 54 -0.52 13.41 -14.76
N ILE A 55 0.16 13.40 -13.60
CA ILE A 55 -0.04 14.43 -12.56
C ILE A 55 0.33 15.82 -13.12
N ASN A 56 1.44 15.93 -13.83
CA ASN A 56 1.90 17.19 -14.40
C ASN A 56 0.95 17.72 -15.49
N GLU A 57 0.21 16.83 -16.16
CA GLU A 57 -0.80 17.18 -17.16
C GLU A 57 -2.18 17.50 -16.57
N GLY A 58 -2.33 17.44 -15.24
CA GLY A 58 -3.52 17.87 -14.53
C GLY A 58 -4.51 16.76 -14.18
N LEU A 59 -4.12 15.49 -14.30
CA LEU A 59 -4.93 14.39 -13.76
C LEU A 59 -5.01 14.53 -12.22
N PRO A 60 -6.21 14.50 -11.61
CA PRO A 60 -6.33 14.61 -10.16
C PRO A 60 -5.56 13.50 -9.44
N GLU A 61 -4.97 13.85 -8.30
CA GLU A 61 -4.16 12.91 -7.52
C GLU A 61 -4.97 11.75 -6.97
N GLU A 62 -6.24 12.00 -6.61
CA GLU A 62 -7.18 10.97 -6.14
C GLU A 62 -7.41 9.89 -7.21
N GLU A 63 -7.42 10.26 -8.48
CA GLU A 63 -7.56 9.31 -9.60
C GLU A 63 -6.28 8.49 -9.74
N VAL A 64 -5.09 9.12 -9.66
CA VAL A 64 -3.79 8.43 -9.65
C VAL A 64 -3.69 7.46 -8.46
N LEU A 65 -4.22 7.82 -7.31
CA LEU A 65 -4.30 6.96 -6.11
C LEU A 65 -5.18 5.74 -6.35
N GLN A 66 -6.33 5.87 -7.03
CA GLN A 66 -7.17 4.71 -7.38
C GLN A 66 -6.45 3.75 -8.33
N PHE A 67 -5.64 4.28 -9.26
CA PHE A 67 -4.79 3.45 -10.11
C PHE A 67 -3.72 2.70 -9.31
N CYS A 68 -3.19 3.30 -8.24
CA CYS A 68 -2.24 2.68 -7.28
C CYS A 68 -2.66 1.27 -6.85
N ASP A 69 -3.93 1.12 -6.48
CA ASP A 69 -4.43 -0.16 -5.96
C ASP A 69 -4.50 -1.23 -7.06
N ILE A 70 -4.84 -0.83 -8.30
CA ILE A 70 -4.89 -1.74 -9.45
C ILE A 70 -3.49 -2.24 -9.79
N HIS A 71 -2.50 -1.35 -9.93
CA HIS A 71 -1.17 -1.79 -10.32
C HIS A 71 -0.37 -2.44 -9.20
N THR A 72 -0.62 -2.10 -7.92
CA THR A 72 -0.04 -2.86 -6.79
C THR A 72 -0.45 -4.33 -6.86
N GLN A 73 -1.74 -4.63 -7.09
CA GLN A 73 -2.23 -6.02 -7.25
C GLN A 73 -1.63 -6.75 -8.46
N VAL A 74 -1.27 -6.01 -9.50
CA VAL A 74 -0.68 -6.55 -10.74
C VAL A 74 0.81 -6.81 -10.59
N LEU A 75 1.49 -5.89 -9.92
CA LEU A 75 2.93 -5.86 -9.77
C LEU A 75 3.39 -6.73 -8.60
N ASP A 76 2.49 -7.09 -7.67
CA ASP A 76 2.82 -8.04 -6.60
C ASP A 76 3.39 -9.34 -7.19
N GLY A 77 4.60 -9.69 -6.75
CA GLY A 77 5.40 -10.81 -7.28
C GLY A 77 5.87 -10.70 -8.74
N ASN A 78 5.65 -9.58 -9.43
CA ASN A 78 6.00 -9.37 -10.84
C ASN A 78 6.94 -8.18 -11.08
N ILE A 79 7.41 -7.49 -10.04
CA ILE A 79 8.42 -6.43 -10.15
C ILE A 79 9.79 -7.06 -10.46
N ASP A 80 10.39 -6.64 -11.57
CA ASP A 80 11.78 -6.98 -11.88
C ASP A 80 12.74 -6.24 -10.92
N GLN A 81 13.45 -7.02 -10.10
CA GLN A 81 14.44 -6.53 -9.14
C GLN A 81 15.87 -6.88 -9.54
N SER A 82 16.10 -7.37 -10.77
CA SER A 82 17.42 -7.81 -11.22
C SER A 82 18.49 -6.70 -11.18
N GLU A 83 18.08 -5.44 -11.34
CA GLU A 83 18.96 -4.27 -11.23
C GLU A 83 19.04 -3.66 -9.81
N ALA A 84 18.34 -4.25 -8.83
CA ALA A 84 18.35 -3.74 -7.47
C ALA A 84 19.75 -3.88 -6.84
N LYS A 85 20.27 -2.77 -6.32
CA LYS A 85 21.57 -2.77 -5.65
C LYS A 85 21.48 -3.49 -4.30
N PRO A 86 22.53 -4.22 -3.89
CA PRO A 86 22.58 -4.83 -2.57
C PRO A 86 22.49 -3.74 -1.49
N ILE A 87 21.66 -3.98 -0.49
CA ILE A 87 21.42 -3.05 0.61
C ILE A 87 22.32 -3.47 1.79
N PRO A 88 23.30 -2.65 2.19
CA PRO A 88 24.19 -3.01 3.29
C PRO A 88 23.47 -2.94 4.65
N PRO A 89 23.89 -3.72 5.66
CA PRO A 89 23.33 -3.64 7.01
C PRO A 89 23.42 -2.21 7.58
N GLY A 90 22.33 -1.75 8.19
CA GLY A 90 22.25 -0.40 8.78
C GLY A 90 21.96 0.71 7.78
N HIS A 91 21.85 0.41 6.48
CA HIS A 91 21.31 1.35 5.51
C HIS A 91 19.85 1.70 5.83
N PRO A 92 19.37 2.94 5.60
CA PRO A 92 17.98 3.31 5.91
C PRO A 92 16.93 2.34 5.32
N VAL A 93 17.13 1.89 4.08
CA VAL A 93 16.26 0.89 3.45
C VAL A 93 16.29 -0.46 4.18
N ASP A 94 17.45 -0.92 4.68
CA ASP A 94 17.54 -2.15 5.49
C ASP A 94 16.72 -2.02 6.77
N ILE A 95 16.78 -0.85 7.43
CA ILE A 95 15.96 -0.56 8.61
C ILE A 95 14.47 -0.55 8.27
N PHE A 96 14.06 0.12 7.20
CA PHE A 96 12.65 0.15 6.78
C PHE A 96 12.12 -1.24 6.43
N LEU A 97 12.93 -2.09 5.79
CA LEU A 97 12.55 -3.48 5.49
C LEU A 97 12.35 -4.31 6.75
N LYS A 98 13.23 -4.16 7.76
CA LYS A 98 13.09 -4.83 9.06
C LYS A 98 11.86 -4.34 9.82
N GLU A 99 11.61 -3.04 9.82
CA GLU A 99 10.42 -2.47 10.44
C GLU A 99 9.13 -3.02 9.79
N ASN A 100 9.11 -3.15 8.46
CA ASN A 100 8.00 -3.79 7.75
C ASN A 100 7.80 -5.25 8.17
N GLN A 101 8.89 -6.00 8.40
CA GLN A 101 8.80 -7.39 8.87
C GLN A 101 8.18 -7.48 10.26
N GLU A 102 8.58 -6.61 11.19
CA GLU A 102 8.00 -6.58 12.54
C GLU A 102 6.52 -6.17 12.53
N LEU A 103 6.15 -5.20 11.69
CA LEU A 103 4.75 -4.83 11.49
C LEU A 103 3.91 -5.99 10.94
N LEU A 104 4.46 -6.76 9.98
CA LEU A 104 3.79 -7.95 9.44
C LEU A 104 3.56 -9.01 10.51
N ILE A 105 4.51 -9.21 11.45
CA ILE A 105 4.32 -10.13 12.58
C ILE A 105 3.10 -9.72 13.41
N VAL A 106 2.99 -8.42 13.77
CA VAL A 106 1.84 -7.91 14.53
C VAL A 106 0.52 -8.10 13.76
N VAL A 107 0.52 -7.87 12.45
CA VAL A 107 -0.66 -8.10 11.59
C VAL A 107 -1.07 -9.57 11.57
N GLU A 108 -0.12 -10.50 11.48
CA GLU A 108 -0.43 -11.94 11.50
C GLU A 108 -0.94 -12.40 12.87
N GLU A 109 -0.45 -11.81 13.96
CA GLU A 109 -1.01 -12.05 15.30
C GLU A 109 -2.44 -11.53 15.45
N LEU A 110 -2.74 -10.34 14.89
CA LEU A 110 -4.09 -9.80 14.84
C LEU A 110 -5.03 -10.73 14.07
N LYS A 111 -4.61 -11.22 12.88
CA LYS A 111 -5.40 -12.18 12.10
C LYS A 111 -5.72 -13.44 12.89
N LYS A 112 -4.74 -13.98 13.64
CA LYS A 112 -4.97 -15.14 14.52
C LYS A 112 -5.98 -14.84 15.62
N LEU A 113 -5.89 -13.66 16.26
CA LEU A 113 -6.88 -13.23 17.24
C LEU A 113 -8.29 -13.10 16.61
N TYR A 114 -8.41 -12.61 15.38
CA TYR A 114 -9.70 -12.57 14.69
C TYR A 114 -10.28 -13.97 14.44
N GLU A 115 -9.45 -14.96 14.12
CA GLU A 115 -9.91 -16.35 13.98
C GLU A 115 -10.32 -16.97 15.33
N GLU A 116 -9.62 -16.64 16.42
CA GLU A 116 -9.98 -17.08 17.78
C GLU A 116 -11.33 -16.49 18.25
N ALA A 117 -11.73 -15.33 17.73
CA ALA A 117 -12.97 -14.66 18.09
C ALA A 117 -14.21 -15.54 17.93
N LYS A 118 -14.20 -16.40 16.90
CA LYS A 118 -15.33 -17.27 16.48
C LYS A 118 -15.69 -18.36 17.49
N ILE A 119 -14.84 -18.61 18.48
CA ILE A 119 -15.01 -19.70 19.46
C ILE A 119 -14.91 -19.20 20.91
N LEU A 120 -15.03 -17.89 21.12
CA LEU A 120 -14.92 -17.29 22.45
C LEU A 120 -16.15 -17.59 23.31
N SER A 121 -15.89 -17.87 24.59
CA SER A 121 -16.92 -17.86 25.64
C SER A 121 -17.03 -16.48 26.29
N ASN A 122 -18.19 -16.17 26.90
CA ASN A 122 -18.42 -14.91 27.62
C ASN A 122 -17.34 -14.58 28.67
N GLN A 123 -16.74 -15.59 29.32
CA GLN A 123 -15.69 -15.39 30.33
C GLN A 123 -14.34 -14.93 29.73
N GLN A 124 -14.13 -15.14 28.42
CA GLN A 124 -12.87 -14.83 27.74
C GLN A 124 -12.91 -13.48 27.03
N ILE A 125 -14.08 -12.88 26.83
CA ILE A 125 -14.28 -11.64 26.06
C ILE A 125 -13.40 -10.50 26.58
N GLN A 126 -13.42 -10.21 27.89
CA GLN A 126 -12.63 -9.12 28.44
C GLN A 126 -11.12 -9.31 28.17
N SER A 127 -10.63 -10.54 28.33
CA SER A 127 -9.22 -10.87 28.07
C SER A 127 -8.87 -10.77 26.59
N TYR A 128 -9.81 -11.11 25.71
CA TYR A 128 -9.69 -11.01 24.27
C TYR A 128 -9.57 -9.54 23.83
N PHE A 129 -10.49 -8.69 24.26
CA PHE A 129 -10.46 -7.26 23.94
C PHE A 129 -9.19 -6.58 24.45
N LEU A 130 -8.71 -6.95 25.64
CA LEU A 130 -7.45 -6.41 26.16
C LEU A 130 -6.26 -6.81 25.28
N LYS A 131 -6.20 -8.06 24.81
CA LYS A 131 -5.18 -8.51 23.85
C LYS A 131 -5.27 -7.75 22.53
N LEU A 132 -6.49 -7.60 22.00
CA LEU A 132 -6.75 -6.92 20.74
C LEU A 132 -6.30 -5.45 20.80
N LYS A 133 -6.67 -4.72 21.87
CA LYS A 133 -6.17 -3.36 22.15
C LYS A 133 -4.65 -3.31 22.22
N GLY A 134 -4.04 -4.26 22.93
CA GLY A 134 -2.58 -4.37 23.01
C GLY A 134 -1.92 -4.49 21.64
N LYS A 135 -2.48 -5.31 20.74
CA LYS A 135 -1.96 -5.48 19.39
C LYS A 135 -2.16 -4.27 18.49
N PHE A 136 -3.31 -3.59 18.54
CA PHE A 136 -3.52 -2.34 17.80
C PHE A 136 -2.59 -1.22 18.30
N ASN A 137 -2.34 -1.13 19.62
CA ASN A 137 -1.36 -0.19 20.16
C ASN A 137 0.07 -0.47 19.66
N LEU A 138 0.45 -1.74 19.51
CA LEU A 138 1.74 -2.10 18.90
C LEU A 138 1.76 -1.73 17.41
N LEU A 139 0.66 -1.98 16.70
CA LEU A 139 0.56 -1.65 15.27
C LEU A 139 0.67 -0.15 15.00
N MET A 140 0.29 0.71 15.95
CA MET A 140 0.47 2.17 15.86
C MET A 140 1.93 2.62 15.73
N ASP A 141 2.93 1.77 16.04
CA ASP A 141 4.33 2.08 15.76
C ASP A 141 4.60 2.29 14.26
N VAL A 142 3.69 1.86 13.39
CA VAL A 142 3.71 2.17 11.97
C VAL A 142 3.76 3.68 11.68
N ASP A 143 3.14 4.52 12.52
CA ASP A 143 3.17 5.97 12.31
C ASP A 143 4.59 6.53 12.42
N LYS A 144 5.38 6.01 13.36
CA LYS A 144 6.81 6.39 13.49
C LYS A 144 7.60 5.97 12.24
N HIS A 145 7.28 4.81 11.67
CA HIS A 145 7.88 4.34 10.42
C HIS A 145 7.50 5.23 9.23
N TYR A 146 6.22 5.59 9.10
CA TYR A 146 5.74 6.52 8.08
C TYR A 146 6.37 7.90 8.19
N GLN A 147 6.42 8.48 9.40
CA GLN A 147 7.07 9.75 9.65
C GLN A 147 8.56 9.75 9.24
N ARG A 148 9.29 8.66 9.47
CA ARG A 148 10.68 8.55 9.00
C ARG A 148 10.75 8.58 7.47
N LYS A 149 9.87 7.86 6.77
CA LYS A 149 9.83 7.87 5.29
C LYS A 149 9.46 9.25 4.76
N GLU A 150 8.41 9.84 5.31
CA GLU A 150 7.87 11.16 4.93
C GLU A 150 8.88 12.29 5.13
N ASN A 151 9.63 12.26 6.23
CA ASN A 151 10.54 13.37 6.58
C ASN A 151 11.99 13.13 6.13
N LEU A 152 12.42 11.88 5.92
CA LEU A 152 13.83 11.56 5.64
C LEU A 152 14.06 10.91 4.27
N LEU A 153 13.10 10.21 3.70
CA LEU A 153 13.25 9.54 2.40
C LEU A 153 12.60 10.34 1.27
N PHE A 154 11.33 10.71 1.44
CA PHE A 154 10.55 11.41 0.43
C PHE A 154 11.19 12.72 -0.04
N PRO A 155 11.72 13.59 0.84
CA PRO A 155 12.33 14.84 0.38
C PRO A 155 13.60 14.62 -0.46
N TYR A 156 14.29 13.48 -0.28
CA TYR A 156 15.42 13.12 -1.13
C TYR A 156 14.94 12.63 -2.49
N LEU A 157 13.91 11.79 -2.56
CA LEU A 157 13.32 11.35 -3.83
C LEU A 157 12.83 12.54 -4.66
N GLU A 158 12.15 13.48 -4.02
CA GLU A 158 11.62 14.68 -4.67
C GLU A 158 12.73 15.59 -5.22
N LYS A 159 13.86 15.72 -4.50
CA LYS A 159 15.05 16.43 -5.02
C LYS A 159 15.61 15.82 -6.30
N TYR A 160 15.39 14.54 -6.54
CA TYR A 160 15.76 13.84 -7.78
C TYR A 160 14.61 13.83 -8.82
N GLY A 161 13.54 14.59 -8.60
CA GLY A 161 12.41 14.69 -9.52
C GLY A 161 11.39 13.55 -9.39
N ILE A 162 11.53 12.68 -8.39
CA ILE A 162 10.61 11.58 -8.12
C ILE A 162 9.59 12.07 -7.09
N THR A 163 8.46 12.63 -7.55
CA THR A 163 7.44 13.21 -6.64
C THR A 163 6.16 12.39 -6.56
N GLY A 164 5.82 11.62 -7.60
CA GLY A 164 4.63 10.76 -7.66
C GLY A 164 4.57 9.74 -6.52
N PRO A 165 5.56 8.83 -6.37
CA PRO A 165 5.51 7.79 -5.34
C PRO A 165 5.50 8.34 -3.90
N PRO A 166 6.33 9.34 -3.53
CA PRO A 166 6.21 10.00 -2.23
C PRO A 166 4.79 10.50 -1.94
N LYS A 167 4.19 11.20 -2.91
CA LYS A 167 2.87 11.80 -2.78
C LYS A 167 1.76 10.76 -2.62
N VAL A 168 1.79 9.73 -3.45
CA VAL A 168 0.88 8.58 -3.38
C VAL A 168 1.01 7.85 -2.04
N MET A 169 2.25 7.57 -1.63
CA MET A 169 2.50 6.87 -0.37
C MET A 169 2.08 7.68 0.85
N TRP A 170 2.19 9.01 0.80
CA TRP A 170 1.68 9.89 1.86
C TRP A 170 0.17 9.72 2.05
N GLY A 171 -0.61 9.77 0.95
CA GLY A 171 -2.06 9.54 1.01
C GLY A 171 -2.41 8.16 1.60
N LYS A 172 -1.65 7.11 1.24
CA LYS A 172 -1.84 5.76 1.81
C LYS A 172 -1.47 5.66 3.29
N HIS A 173 -0.46 6.41 3.73
CA HIS A 173 -0.14 6.50 5.16
C HIS A 173 -1.29 7.18 5.93
N ASP A 174 -1.89 8.24 5.39
CA ASP A 174 -3.02 8.93 6.00
C ASP A 174 -4.28 8.04 6.05
N GLU A 175 -4.59 7.31 4.97
CA GLU A 175 -5.66 6.30 4.96
C GLU A 175 -5.45 5.26 6.07
N THR A 176 -4.22 4.76 6.21
CA THR A 176 -3.87 3.78 7.24
C THR A 176 -4.02 4.35 8.66
N ARG A 177 -3.61 5.61 8.88
CA ARG A 177 -3.76 6.30 10.17
C ARG A 177 -5.24 6.43 10.57
N GLU A 178 -6.11 6.84 9.64
CA GLU A 178 -7.55 6.97 9.91
C GLU A 178 -8.20 5.61 10.18
N LEU A 179 -7.81 4.55 9.45
CA LEU A 179 -8.29 3.19 9.70
C LEU A 179 -7.87 2.68 11.09
N LEU A 180 -6.62 2.89 11.49
CA LEU A 180 -6.12 2.48 12.80
C LEU A 180 -6.81 3.26 13.92
N LYS A 181 -6.99 4.57 13.75
CA LYS A 181 -7.72 5.41 14.71
C LYS A 181 -9.15 4.92 14.89
N THR A 182 -9.86 4.69 13.78
CA THR A 182 -11.24 4.17 13.80
C THR A 182 -11.31 2.81 14.49
N ALA A 183 -10.37 1.91 14.21
CA ALA A 183 -10.29 0.60 14.86
C ALA A 183 -10.08 0.73 16.38
N ILE A 184 -9.17 1.60 16.82
CA ILE A 184 -8.90 1.82 18.25
C ILE A 184 -10.10 2.45 18.96
N GLU A 185 -10.79 3.40 18.31
CA GLU A 185 -12.02 4.01 18.82
C GLU A 185 -13.12 2.96 18.98
N ALA A 186 -13.31 2.09 17.99
CA ALA A 186 -14.25 0.97 18.03
C ALA A 186 -13.94 -0.03 19.16
N LEU A 187 -12.69 -0.16 19.58
CA LEU A 187 -12.32 -1.02 20.71
C LEU A 187 -12.54 -0.33 22.07
N ASN A 188 -12.72 0.99 22.12
CA ASN A 188 -12.86 1.76 23.36
C ASN A 188 -14.30 1.93 23.85
N VAL A 189 -15.21 1.04 23.43
CA VAL A 189 -16.59 1.01 23.95
C VAL A 189 -16.59 0.79 25.47
N SER A 190 -17.38 1.60 26.15
CA SER A 190 -17.57 1.56 27.60
C SER A 190 -18.84 0.75 27.91
N GLY A 191 -18.71 -0.47 28.44
CA GLY A 191 -19.85 -1.34 28.77
C GLY A 191 -19.47 -2.81 28.95
N ASP A 192 -20.43 -3.63 29.37
CA ASP A 192 -20.29 -5.10 29.37
C ASP A 192 -20.41 -5.60 27.93
N ILE A 193 -19.29 -5.99 27.34
CA ILE A 193 -19.23 -6.52 25.97
C ILE A 193 -19.70 -7.99 25.97
N THR A 194 -20.63 -8.33 25.09
CA THR A 194 -21.18 -9.69 24.96
C THR A 194 -20.64 -10.42 23.73
N THR A 195 -20.80 -11.74 23.64
CA THR A 195 -20.36 -12.54 22.48
C THR A 195 -21.03 -12.08 21.18
N ASP A 196 -22.27 -11.60 21.26
CA ASP A 196 -23.07 -11.20 20.09
C ASP A 196 -22.49 -9.96 19.40
N GLU A 197 -21.77 -9.12 20.14
CA GLU A 197 -21.07 -7.94 19.61
C GLU A 197 -19.72 -8.28 18.95
N VAL A 198 -19.22 -9.51 19.12
CA VAL A 198 -17.95 -9.99 18.57
C VAL A 198 -18.13 -10.68 17.21
N GLU A 199 -19.34 -11.17 16.90
CA GLU A 199 -19.68 -11.84 15.64
C GLU A 199 -20.18 -10.91 14.52
N ALA A 200 -20.51 -9.64 14.84
CA ALA A 200 -21.03 -8.64 13.91
C ALA A 200 -19.94 -7.89 13.13
#